data_AF-A0A3Q9EYQ3-F1
#
_entry.id   AF-A0A3Q9EYQ3-F1
#
_cell.length_a   1.000
_cell.length_b   1.000
_cell.length_c   1.000
_cell.angle_alpha   90.00
_cell.angle_beta   90.00
_cell.angle_gamma   90.00
#
_symmetry.space_group_name_H-M   'P 1'
#
loop_
_entity.id
_entity.type
_entity.pdbx_description
1 polymer ?
#
loop_
_entity_poly.entity_id
_entity_poly.type
_entity_poly.pdbx_seq_one_letter_code
_entity_poly.pdbx_strand_id
1 'polypeptide(L)'
;MDNTAVVESVETALTDVLEREVSGLTAEQRLFEDLHLDSTSVMEMLMFLEDRLGIVIDPETLDMDDFQTVGTLTAYLQRLLGAGE
;
A
#
# COMPACT_ATOMS: atom_id res chain seq x y z
N MET A 1 -6.35 -11.96 -9.89
CA MET A 1 -5.02 -11.36 -9.64
C MET A 1 -4.44 -11.98 -8.39
N ASP A 2 -3.24 -12.56 -8.48
CA ASP A 2 -2.59 -13.27 -7.39
C ASP A 2 -2.15 -12.28 -6.29
N ASN A 3 -2.38 -12.63 -5.02
CA ASN A 3 -2.06 -11.79 -3.85
C ASN A 3 -0.59 -11.32 -3.86
N THR A 4 0.32 -12.15 -4.37
CA THR A 4 1.75 -11.86 -4.53
C THR A 4 2.01 -10.60 -5.38
N ALA A 5 1.27 -10.38 -6.48
CA ALA A 5 1.51 -9.23 -7.35
C ALA A 5 1.18 -7.88 -6.68
N VAL A 6 0.17 -7.88 -5.80
CA VAL A 6 -0.19 -6.68 -5.02
C VAL A 6 0.88 -6.41 -3.97
N VAL A 7 1.33 -7.44 -3.26
CA VAL A 7 2.41 -7.32 -2.26
C VAL A 7 3.70 -6.82 -2.90
N GLU A 8 4.12 -7.36 -4.04
CA GLU A 8 5.31 -6.90 -4.77
C GLU A 8 5.19 -5.44 -5.20
N SER A 9 4.00 -5.00 -5.63
CA SER A 9 3.75 -3.60 -5.99
C SER A 9 3.85 -2.68 -4.78
N VAL A 10 3.31 -3.11 -3.64
CA VAL A 10 3.40 -2.41 -2.35
C VAL A 10 4.84 -2.36 -1.84
N GLU A 11 5.59 -3.46 -1.89
CA GLU A 11 7.01 -3.53 -1.52
C GLU A 11 7.84 -2.55 -2.34
N THR A 12 7.60 -2.50 -3.65
CA THR A 12 8.37 -1.60 -4.48
C THR A 12 7.97 -0.14 -4.28
N ALA A 13 6.68 0.15 -4.08
CA ALA A 13 6.20 1.50 -3.75
C ALA A 13 6.82 2.01 -2.44
N LEU A 14 6.83 1.15 -1.41
CA LEU A 14 7.46 1.46 -0.13
C LEU A 14 8.96 1.64 -0.26
N THR A 15 9.64 0.84 -1.09
CA THR A 15 11.08 0.96 -1.31
C THR A 15 11.46 2.30 -1.93
N ASP A 16 10.66 2.77 -2.88
CA ASP A 16 10.86 4.05 -3.56
C ASP A 16 10.60 5.23 -2.61
N VAL A 17 9.47 5.20 -1.91
CA VAL A 17 9.02 6.28 -1.01
C VAL A 17 9.85 6.38 0.26
N LEU A 18 10.27 5.24 0.85
CA LEU A 18 11.09 5.23 2.06
C LEU A 18 12.59 5.36 1.76
N GLU A 19 12.95 5.47 0.47
CA GLU A 19 14.34 5.54 -0.01
C GLU A 19 15.23 4.41 0.58
N ARG A 20 14.64 3.26 0.91
CA ARG A 20 15.31 2.12 1.54
C ARG A 20 14.74 0.82 1.04
N GLU A 21 15.57 -0.22 0.97
CA GLU A 21 15.11 -1.56 0.59
C GLU A 21 14.09 -2.08 1.61
N VAL A 22 12.85 -2.27 1.16
CA VAL A 22 11.79 -2.94 1.92
C VAL A 22 11.61 -4.31 1.31
N SER A 23 11.88 -5.36 2.09
CA SER A 23 11.79 -6.74 1.62
C SER A 23 11.25 -7.64 2.74
N GLY A 24 10.39 -8.58 2.36
CA GLY A 24 9.78 -9.50 3.33
C GLY A 24 8.69 -8.82 4.14
N LEU A 25 7.88 -7.97 3.49
CA LEU A 25 6.73 -7.37 4.14
C LEU A 25 5.80 -8.45 4.69
N THR A 26 5.48 -8.32 5.99
CA THR A 26 4.46 -9.11 6.65
C THR A 26 3.23 -8.27 6.90
N ALA A 27 2.05 -8.90 6.81
CA ALA A 27 0.77 -8.25 7.04
C ALA A 27 0.63 -7.59 8.43
N GLU A 28 1.47 -7.96 9.38
CA GLU A 28 1.49 -7.46 10.76
C GLU A 28 2.34 -6.17 10.92
N GLN A 29 3.19 -5.83 9.95
CA GLN A 29 4.03 -4.63 10.01
C GLN A 29 3.18 -3.37 9.94
N ARG A 30 3.40 -2.45 10.88
CA ARG A 30 2.68 -1.19 10.98
C ARG A 30 3.29 -0.16 10.04
N LEU A 31 2.48 0.43 9.17
CA LEU A 31 2.93 1.41 8.17
C LEU A 31 3.54 2.66 8.84
N PHE A 32 2.84 3.22 9.83
CA PHE A 32 3.34 4.42 10.53
C PHE A 32 4.41 4.13 11.59
N GLU A 33 4.31 3.03 12.34
CA GLU A 33 5.21 2.77 13.47
C GLU A 33 6.47 1.98 13.08
N ASP A 34 6.32 0.93 12.28
CA ASP A 34 7.44 0.05 11.90
C ASP A 34 8.12 0.53 10.62
N LEU A 35 7.30 0.89 9.63
CA LEU A 35 7.77 1.42 8.35
C LEU A 35 8.05 2.93 8.40
N HIS A 36 7.66 3.62 9.48
CA HIS A 36 7.92 5.04 9.70
C HIS A 36 7.37 5.94 8.58
N LEU A 37 6.21 5.57 8.01
CA LEU A 37 5.54 6.38 6.99
C LEU A 37 5.06 7.71 7.57
N ASP A 38 5.37 8.79 6.86
CA ASP A 38 4.82 10.12 7.10
C ASP A 38 3.60 10.39 6.22
N SER A 39 2.76 11.36 6.58
CA SER A 39 1.57 11.73 5.78
C SER A 39 1.92 12.11 4.32
N THR A 40 3.08 12.73 4.12
CA THR A 40 3.62 13.05 2.78
C THR A 40 3.96 11.77 2.02
N SER A 41 4.72 10.87 2.65
CA SER A 41 5.13 9.60 2.08
C SER A 41 3.93 8.71 1.75
N VAL A 42 2.88 8.72 2.58
CA VAL A 42 1.63 8.02 2.29
C VAL A 42 1.01 8.52 0.98
N MET A 43 0.89 9.84 0.76
CA MET A 43 0.35 10.36 -0.50
C MET A 43 1.18 9.96 -1.71
N GLU A 44 2.50 10.01 -1.61
CA GLU A 44 3.40 9.59 -2.70
C GLU A 44 3.24 8.09 -3.00
N MET A 45 3.13 7.27 -1.95
CA MET A 45 2.89 5.84 -2.07
C MET A 45 1.57 5.54 -2.76
N LEU A 46 0.49 6.24 -2.41
CA LEU A 46 -0.81 6.09 -3.06
C LEU A 46 -0.72 6.38 -4.56
N MET A 47 -0.15 7.53 -4.93
CA MET A 47 0.01 7.92 -6.35
C MET A 47 0.81 6.88 -7.14
N PHE A 48 1.86 6.33 -6.53
CA PHE A 48 2.68 5.31 -7.15
C PHE A 48 1.94 3.98 -7.33
N LEU A 49 1.12 3.60 -6.35
CA LEU A 49 0.27 2.42 -6.44
C LEU A 49 -0.85 2.58 -7.48
N GLU A 50 -1.47 3.75 -7.54
CA GLU A 50 -2.49 4.10 -8.55
C GLU A 50 -1.94 3.96 -9.97
N ASP A 51 -0.76 4.54 -10.25
CA ASP A 51 -0.10 4.44 -11.55
C ASP A 51 0.26 2.99 -11.92
N ARG A 52 0.84 2.25 -10.97
CA ARG A 52 1.24 0.85 -11.23
C ARG A 52 0.08 -0.10 -11.44
N LEU A 53 -0.91 -0.02 -10.58
CA LEU A 53 -2.03 -0.95 -10.54
C LEU A 53 -3.15 -0.49 -11.49
N GLY A 54 -3.09 0.74 -11.99
CA GLY A 54 -4.12 1.35 -12.83
C GLY A 54 -5.43 1.56 -12.08
N ILE A 55 -5.35 1.81 -10.77
CA ILE A 55 -6.51 2.03 -9.89
C ILE A 55 -6.58 3.50 -9.47
N VAL A 56 -7.74 3.91 -8.97
CA VAL A 56 -7.91 5.21 -8.31
C VAL A 56 -8.17 4.94 -6.84
N ILE A 57 -7.30 5.47 -5.99
CA ILE A 57 -7.40 5.34 -4.55
C ILE A 57 -7.97 6.64 -3.99
N ASP A 58 -9.17 6.56 -3.42
CA ASP A 58 -9.82 7.73 -2.86
C ASP A 58 -9.44 7.91 -1.37
N PRO A 59 -8.66 8.96 -1.03
CA PRO A 59 -8.21 9.17 0.35
C PRO A 59 -9.35 9.53 1.30
N GLU A 60 -10.53 9.92 0.81
CA GLU A 60 -11.70 10.14 1.66
C GLU A 60 -12.35 8.81 2.09
N THR A 61 -12.12 7.74 1.33
CA THR A 61 -12.62 6.40 1.64
C THR A 61 -11.66 5.54 2.45
N LEU A 62 -10.39 5.96 2.50
CA LEU A 62 -9.36 5.32 3.31
C LEU A 62 -9.50 5.72 4.77
N ASP A 63 -9.69 4.73 5.65
CA ASP A 63 -9.70 4.96 7.09
C ASP A 63 -8.30 4.79 7.71
N MET A 64 -8.11 5.25 8.94
CA MET A 64 -6.89 4.97 9.70
C MET A 64 -6.62 3.47 9.84
N ASP A 65 -7.66 2.63 9.86
CA ASP A 65 -7.49 1.17 9.92
C ASP A 65 -6.87 0.59 8.65
N ASP A 66 -7.16 1.15 7.46
CA ASP A 66 -6.58 0.72 6.18
C ASP A 66 -5.07 1.04 6.10
N PHE A 67 -4.61 2.06 6.84
CA PHE A 67 -3.19 2.39 6.97
C PHE A 67 -2.56 1.86 8.27
N GLN A 68 -3.25 1.01 9.02
CA GLN A 68 -2.71 0.48 10.26
C GLN A 68 -1.55 -0.48 10.00
N THR A 69 -1.70 -1.41 9.05
CA THR A 69 -0.67 -2.37 8.69
C THR A 69 -0.58 -2.58 7.20
N VAL A 70 0.53 -3.17 6.75
CA VAL A 70 0.69 -3.58 5.35
C VAL A 70 -0.44 -4.53 4.94
N GLY A 71 -0.89 -5.40 5.85
CA GLY A 71 -1.98 -6.34 5.59
C GLY A 71 -3.30 -5.64 5.26
N THR A 72 -3.68 -4.62 6.03
CA THR A 72 -4.92 -3.88 5.79
C THR A 72 -4.85 -3.10 4.48
N LEU A 73 -3.72 -2.46 4.19
CA LEU A 73 -3.51 -1.76 2.91
C LEU A 73 -3.56 -2.72 1.71
N THR A 74 -2.88 -3.86 1.80
CA THR A 74 -2.89 -4.86 0.72
C THR A 74 -4.30 -5.40 0.50
N ALA A 75 -5.04 -5.66 1.58
CA ALA A 75 -6.44 -6.11 1.50
C ALA A 75 -7.35 -5.06 0.86
N TYR A 76 -7.16 -3.77 1.19
CA TYR A 76 -7.85 -2.65 0.57
C TYR A 76 -7.59 -2.60 -0.95
N LEU A 77 -6.32 -2.67 -1.36
CA LEU A 77 -5.94 -2.70 -2.78
C LEU A 77 -6.53 -3.92 -3.51
N GLN A 78 -6.51 -5.10 -2.89
CA GLN A 78 -7.14 -6.29 -3.44
C GLN A 78 -8.65 -6.13 -3.63
N ARG A 79 -9.33 -5.46 -2.69
CA ARG A 79 -10.75 -5.16 -2.82
C ARG A 79 -11.02 -4.22 -3.99
N LEU A 80 -10.21 -3.17 -4.18
CA LEU A 80 -10.34 -2.28 -5.34
C LEU A 80 -10.15 -3.03 -6.67
N LEU A 81 -9.11 -3.87 -6.75
CA LEU A 81 -8.81 -4.67 -7.93
C LEU A 81 -9.86 -5.75 -8.22
N GLY A 82 -10.46 -6.34 -7.18
CA GLY A 82 -11.50 -7.36 -7.31
C GLY A 82 -12.92 -6.81 -7.49
N ALA A 83 -13.14 -5.52 -7.20
CA ALA A 83 -14.45 -4.86 -7.36
C ALA A 83 -14.70 -4.34 -8.78
N GLY A 84 -13.72 -4.45 -9.69
CA GLY A 84 -13.81 -4.02 -11.08
C GLY A 84 -14.37 -5.03 -12.08
N GLU A 85 -14.90 -6.18 -11.62
CA GLU A 85 -15.46 -7.26 -12.47
C GLU A 85 -17.00 -7.21 -12.56
#